data_AF-A0A507QYL2-F1
#
_entry.id   AF-A0A507QYL2-F1
#
_cell.length_a   1.000
_cell.length_b   1.000
_cell.length_c   1.000
_cell.angle_alpha   90.00
_cell.angle_beta   90.00
_cell.angle_gamma   90.00
#
_symmetry.space_group_name_H-M   'P 1'
#
loop_
_entity.id
_entity.type
_entity.pdbx_description
1 polymer ?
#
loop_
_entity_poly.entity_id
_entity_poly.type
_entity_poly.pdbx_seq_one_letter_code
_entity_poly.pdbx_strand_id
1 'polypeptide(L)'
;MATNDDISTRCLYEPLEGVETLENYRPGGYHPVQIGDHFHGRYRVVHKLGHGTYSTTWLGRDERANKYVALKVCTANTNPTEADIISSLTRSHCPPGSSLGEAMLPFILDRFTFHGPNGEHTCYVTAPARSSLSTLKDGSWIRLFQLDVARSLAAQLVLAVDYVHAQGFVHGDLHLGNILLKVPSSFDELSPEQLYERYGPPELDPVIHLDDNPLPPGVPSYGVAPIWMGKASENVTLAEAKILLSDFEGGFLNGSYNLCQRFIFDDETSWVLRLPRVSSVSPRYADEKIIMEAEALHLIRQRTSIPVPVVKAWGYSKDNPLGLGPFLLMDFIRGMSLDNVFTDDQSGLLKENLCDDDIERVYRQMAKFMLELFQINFDKIGSIPN
;
A
#
# COMPACT_ATOMS: atom_id res chain seq x y z
N MET A 1 1.05 -45.00 6.63
CA MET A 1 0.38 -44.24 5.55
C MET A 1 -0.48 -43.17 6.21
N ALA A 2 0.09 -41.98 6.36
CA ALA A 2 -0.62 -40.73 6.55
C ALA A 2 0.30 -39.70 5.87
N THR A 3 -0.21 -39.07 4.83
CA THR A 3 0.48 -38.14 3.95
C THR A 3 0.57 -36.78 4.63
N ASN A 4 1.78 -36.37 5.02
CA ASN A 4 2.08 -34.99 5.39
C ASN A 4 2.59 -34.27 4.14
N ASP A 5 1.65 -33.75 3.36
CA ASP A 5 1.87 -32.72 2.35
C ASP A 5 0.75 -31.70 2.54
N ASP A 6 0.95 -30.70 3.40
CA ASP A 6 0.26 -29.42 3.30
C ASP A 6 0.96 -28.35 4.16
N ILE A 7 1.98 -27.68 3.61
CA ILE A 7 2.33 -26.32 4.07
C ILE A 7 1.37 -25.40 3.33
N SER A 8 0.08 -25.48 3.65
CA SER A 8 -0.86 -24.43 3.29
C SER A 8 -0.68 -23.29 4.29
N THR A 9 -0.69 -22.06 3.78
CA THR A 9 -1.06 -20.86 4.55
C THR A 9 -2.36 -21.16 5.26
N ARG A 10 -2.27 -21.63 6.50
CA ARG A 10 -3.43 -22.07 7.26
C ARG A 10 -4.23 -20.82 7.58
N CYS A 11 -5.37 -20.67 6.90
CA CYS A 11 -6.42 -19.75 7.31
C CYS A 11 -6.70 -20.05 8.79
N LEU A 12 -6.53 -19.07 9.67
CA LEU A 12 -6.73 -19.28 11.10
C LEU A 12 -8.14 -18.92 11.52
N TYR A 13 -8.77 -18.04 10.74
CA TYR A 13 -10.08 -17.47 11.04
C TYR A 13 -11.06 -17.71 9.91
N GLU A 14 -12.35 -17.70 10.22
CA GLU A 14 -13.39 -17.64 9.19
C GLU A 14 -13.24 -16.35 8.38
N PRO A 15 -13.25 -16.41 7.04
CA PRO A 15 -13.12 -15.23 6.21
C PRO A 15 -14.38 -14.36 6.36
N LEU A 16 -14.16 -13.09 6.66
CA LEU A 16 -15.20 -12.08 6.75
C LEU A 16 -15.17 -11.20 5.49
N GLU A 17 -16.33 -10.95 4.88
CA GLU A 17 -16.42 -10.18 3.65
C GLU A 17 -16.15 -8.69 3.91
N GLY A 18 -15.33 -8.06 3.07
CA GLY A 18 -15.07 -6.63 3.13
C GLY A 18 -14.16 -6.15 4.27
N VAL A 19 -13.61 -7.05 5.09
CA VAL A 19 -12.63 -6.71 6.14
C VAL A 19 -11.20 -7.13 5.75
N GLU A 20 -10.19 -6.56 6.40
CA GLU A 20 -8.79 -6.94 6.21
C GLU A 20 -8.51 -8.37 6.63
N THR A 21 -7.43 -8.93 6.07
CA THR A 21 -6.92 -10.27 6.43
C THR A 21 -6.62 -10.37 7.93
N LEU A 22 -7.37 -11.24 8.61
CA LEU A 22 -7.33 -11.38 10.07
C LEU A 22 -5.98 -11.92 10.57
N GLU A 23 -5.26 -12.69 9.76
CA GLU A 23 -3.92 -13.22 10.05
C GLU A 23 -2.86 -12.11 10.21
N ASN A 24 -3.14 -10.89 9.76
CA ASN A 24 -2.26 -9.74 9.94
C ASN A 24 -2.42 -9.05 11.31
N TYR A 25 -3.35 -9.51 12.16
CA TYR A 25 -3.43 -9.10 13.57
C TYR A 25 -2.44 -9.90 14.43
N ARG A 26 -1.17 -9.54 14.32
CA ARG A 26 -0.03 -10.19 14.99
C ARG A 26 1.00 -9.13 15.41
N PRO A 27 2.00 -9.45 16.23
CA PRO A 27 3.09 -8.51 16.52
C PRO A 27 3.71 -7.94 15.23
N GLY A 28 3.85 -6.61 15.14
CA GLY A 28 4.24 -5.90 13.91
C GLY A 28 3.12 -5.72 12.88
N GLY A 29 1.89 -6.10 13.19
CA GLY A 29 0.73 -6.06 12.30
C GLY A 29 -0.29 -4.99 12.70
N TYR A 30 -1.57 -5.21 12.37
CA TYR A 30 -2.65 -4.25 12.64
C TYR A 30 -2.90 -4.06 14.13
N HIS A 31 -3.45 -2.91 14.53
CA HIS A 31 -4.01 -2.71 15.86
C HIS A 31 -5.50 -3.12 15.88
N PRO A 32 -5.98 -3.93 16.85
CA PRO A 32 -7.39 -4.34 16.95
C PRO A 32 -8.30 -3.19 17.45
N VAL A 33 -8.58 -2.23 16.57
CA VAL A 33 -9.46 -1.08 16.85
C VAL A 33 -10.91 -1.53 17.02
N GLN A 34 -11.60 -1.02 18.04
CA GLN A 34 -13.00 -1.28 18.32
C GLN A 34 -13.87 -0.02 18.15
N ILE A 35 -15.15 -0.24 17.84
CA ILE A 35 -16.14 0.85 17.81
C ILE A 35 -16.28 1.42 19.23
N GLY A 36 -16.15 2.73 19.36
CA GLY A 36 -16.17 3.42 20.65
C GLY A 36 -14.80 3.60 21.32
N ASP A 37 -13.72 3.07 20.76
CA ASP A 37 -12.37 3.34 21.27
C ASP A 37 -12.06 4.84 21.29
N HIS A 38 -11.28 5.26 22.28
CA HIS A 38 -10.86 6.64 22.44
C HIS A 38 -9.34 6.76 22.25
N PHE A 39 -8.94 7.34 21.13
CA PHE A 39 -7.53 7.66 20.88
C PHE A 39 -7.19 9.06 21.38
N HIS A 40 -6.02 9.16 22.01
CA HIS A 40 -5.44 10.41 22.49
C HIS A 40 -6.39 11.24 23.39
N GLY A 41 -7.32 10.57 24.09
CA GLY A 41 -8.33 11.22 24.95
C GLY A 41 -9.17 12.27 24.22
N ARG A 42 -9.36 12.12 22.90
CA ARG A 42 -9.99 13.12 22.03
C ARG A 42 -10.82 12.52 20.90
N TYR A 43 -10.34 11.44 20.32
CA TYR A 43 -10.89 10.89 19.09
C TYR A 43 -11.65 9.60 19.39
N ARG A 44 -12.98 9.66 19.33
CA ARG A 44 -13.84 8.50 19.54
C ARG A 44 -14.12 7.80 18.22
N VAL A 45 -13.84 6.51 18.11
CA VAL A 45 -14.13 5.70 16.91
C VAL A 45 -15.64 5.53 16.74
N VAL A 46 -16.14 5.82 15.54
CA VAL A 46 -17.57 5.77 15.17
C VAL A 46 -17.83 4.66 14.16
N HIS A 47 -17.02 4.56 13.11
CA HIS A 47 -17.19 3.52 12.08
C HIS A 47 -15.86 3.25 11.39
N LYS A 48 -15.73 2.16 10.66
CA LYS A 48 -14.62 1.94 9.73
C LYS A 48 -14.84 2.62 8.39
N LEU A 49 -13.79 3.20 7.81
CA LEU A 49 -13.79 3.83 6.48
C LEU A 49 -13.13 2.94 5.42
N GLY A 50 -12.17 2.11 5.80
CA GLY A 50 -11.44 1.24 4.89
C GLY A 50 -10.20 0.64 5.53
N HIS A 51 -9.47 -0.15 4.76
CA HIS A 51 -8.17 -0.69 5.14
C HIS A 51 -7.28 -0.75 3.90
N GLY A 52 -5.98 -0.59 4.10
CA GLY A 52 -4.93 -0.85 3.11
C GLY A 52 -3.98 -1.92 3.65
N THR A 53 -2.87 -2.18 2.97
CA THR A 53 -1.91 -3.20 3.39
C THR A 53 -1.19 -2.85 4.70
N TYR A 54 -0.99 -1.56 4.98
CA TYR A 54 -0.17 -1.09 6.11
C TYR A 54 -0.93 -0.28 7.13
N SER A 55 -2.25 -0.17 6.99
CA SER A 55 -3.07 0.64 7.89
C SER A 55 -4.56 0.31 7.80
N THR A 56 -5.27 0.61 8.88
CA THR A 56 -6.74 0.66 8.88
C THR A 56 -7.19 2.10 9.05
N THR A 57 -8.27 2.49 8.37
CA THR A 57 -8.81 3.86 8.42
C THR A 57 -10.19 3.87 9.05
N TRP A 58 -10.36 4.71 10.06
CA TRP A 58 -11.56 4.76 10.89
C TRP A 58 -12.15 6.16 10.90
N LEU A 59 -13.47 6.25 10.81
CA LEU A 59 -14.24 7.45 11.05
C LEU A 59 -14.25 7.69 12.56
N GLY A 60 -13.67 8.79 12.99
CA GLY A 60 -13.69 9.25 14.37
C GLY A 60 -14.52 10.52 14.55
N ARG A 61 -15.00 10.75 15.77
CA ARG A 61 -15.49 12.05 16.23
C ARG A 61 -14.40 12.71 17.06
N ASP A 62 -13.94 13.87 16.63
CA ASP A 62 -13.12 14.76 17.45
C ASP A 62 -14.03 15.45 18.47
N GLU A 63 -13.94 15.04 19.73
CA GLU A 63 -14.81 15.54 20.80
C GLU A 63 -14.47 16.96 21.23
N ARG A 64 -13.27 17.46 20.90
CA ARG A 64 -12.87 18.85 21.18
C ARG A 64 -13.38 19.81 20.13
N ALA A 65 -13.22 19.46 18.85
CA ALA A 65 -13.68 20.29 17.73
C ALA A 65 -15.16 20.06 17.39
N ASN A 66 -15.75 18.98 17.90
CA ASN A 66 -17.07 18.47 17.53
C ASN A 66 -17.21 18.29 16.01
N LYS A 67 -16.23 17.61 15.40
CA LYS A 67 -16.16 17.34 13.96
C LYS A 67 -15.83 15.90 13.68
N TYR A 68 -16.21 15.40 12.51
CA TYR A 68 -15.75 14.10 12.05
C TYR A 68 -14.32 14.18 11.48
N VAL A 69 -13.56 13.14 11.72
CA VAL A 69 -12.17 12.98 11.27
C VAL A 69 -11.95 11.57 10.74
N ALA A 70 -10.94 11.39 9.89
CA ALA A 70 -10.42 10.08 9.55
C ALA A 70 -9.15 9.81 10.37
N LEU A 71 -9.15 8.70 11.10
CA LEU A 71 -8.03 8.18 11.87
C LEU A 71 -7.39 7.05 11.06
N LYS A 72 -6.18 7.26 10.54
CA LYS A 72 -5.43 6.21 9.85
C LYS A 72 -4.41 5.62 10.82
N VAL A 73 -4.66 4.38 11.24
CA VAL A 73 -3.87 3.63 12.23
C VAL A 73 -2.95 2.67 11.49
N CYS A 74 -1.66 2.95 11.52
CA CYS A 74 -0.64 2.15 10.82
C CYS A 74 -0.36 0.82 11.56
N THR A 75 0.06 -0.19 10.80
CA THR A 75 0.61 -1.44 11.34
C THR A 75 1.85 -1.14 12.20
N ALA A 76 2.04 -1.92 13.26
CA ALA A 76 3.22 -1.80 14.11
C ALA A 76 4.50 -2.01 13.27
N ASN A 77 5.59 -1.33 13.59
CA ASN A 77 6.87 -1.37 12.86
C ASN A 77 6.90 -0.73 11.44
N THR A 78 5.85 0.00 11.05
CA THR A 78 5.83 0.72 9.77
C THR A 78 6.15 2.20 9.99
N ASN A 79 7.10 2.74 9.23
CA ASN A 79 7.28 4.19 9.18
C ASN A 79 6.10 4.81 8.42
N PRO A 80 5.39 5.80 8.98
CA PRO A 80 4.24 6.47 8.35
C PRO A 80 4.71 7.46 7.27
N THR A 81 5.42 6.94 6.27
CA THR A 81 6.02 7.71 5.17
C THR A 81 4.98 8.57 4.45
N GLU A 82 3.75 8.07 4.34
CA GLU A 82 2.63 8.81 3.79
C GLU A 82 2.35 10.12 4.53
N ALA A 83 2.29 10.09 5.86
CA ALA A 83 2.04 11.30 6.65
C ALA A 83 3.15 12.35 6.44
N ASP A 84 4.40 11.91 6.29
CA ASP A 84 5.53 12.79 6.00
C ASP A 84 5.47 13.38 4.58
N ILE A 85 5.03 12.58 3.60
CA ILE A 85 4.80 13.02 2.21
C ILE A 85 3.67 14.06 2.17
N ILE A 86 2.51 13.76 2.76
CA ILE A 86 1.36 14.68 2.83
C ILE A 86 1.77 15.99 3.52
N SER A 87 2.50 15.89 4.63
CA SER A 87 3.00 17.07 5.35
C SER A 87 4.00 17.88 4.51
N SER A 88 4.74 17.25 3.60
CA SER A 88 5.68 17.94 2.71
C SER A 88 4.96 18.62 1.55
N LEU A 89 3.97 17.95 0.95
CA LEU A 89 3.10 18.49 -0.11
C LEU A 89 2.31 19.73 0.34
N THR A 90 1.98 19.81 1.62
CA THR A 90 1.17 20.89 2.21
C THR A 90 2.00 21.98 2.92
N ARG A 91 3.33 21.83 2.99
CA ARG A 91 4.25 22.80 3.64
C ARG A 91 4.72 23.92 2.71
N SER A 92 4.45 23.84 1.41
CA SER A 92 5.07 24.75 0.43
C SER A 92 4.60 26.20 0.59
N HIS A 93 5.49 27.16 0.31
CA HIS A 93 5.40 28.60 0.63
C HIS A 93 4.36 29.38 -0.20
N CYS A 94 3.37 28.71 -0.77
CA CYS A 94 2.25 29.36 -1.43
C CYS A 94 1.24 29.81 -0.38
N PRO A 95 0.66 31.02 -0.49
CA PRO A 95 -0.47 31.40 0.35
C PRO A 95 -1.57 30.34 0.26
N PRO A 96 -2.17 29.90 1.39
CA PRO A 96 -3.21 28.89 1.37
C PRO A 96 -4.33 29.28 0.40
N GLY A 97 -4.61 28.38 -0.56
CA GLY A 97 -5.59 28.61 -1.64
C GLY A 97 -5.03 29.16 -2.96
N SER A 98 -3.70 29.25 -3.12
CA SER A 98 -3.08 29.71 -4.37
C SER A 98 -3.11 28.67 -5.50
N SER A 99 -3.32 27.39 -5.19
CA SER A 99 -3.49 26.36 -6.22
C SER A 99 -4.78 25.55 -5.98
N LEU A 100 -5.56 25.35 -7.05
CA LEU A 100 -6.78 24.54 -6.99
C LEU A 100 -6.47 23.07 -6.68
N GLY A 101 -5.29 22.57 -7.06
CA GLY A 101 -4.86 21.20 -6.86
C GLY A 101 -4.56 20.84 -5.41
N GLU A 102 -3.96 21.76 -4.64
CA GLU A 102 -3.69 21.56 -3.21
C GLU A 102 -4.97 21.26 -2.43
N ALA A 103 -6.07 21.96 -2.76
CA ALA A 103 -7.35 21.75 -2.11
C ALA A 103 -7.88 20.32 -2.27
N MET A 104 -7.37 19.54 -3.23
CA MET A 104 -7.78 18.16 -3.50
C MET A 104 -6.91 17.13 -2.75
N LEU A 105 -5.94 17.57 -1.97
CA LEU A 105 -5.09 16.71 -1.15
C LEU A 105 -5.55 16.69 0.32
N PRO A 106 -5.28 15.59 1.06
CA PRO A 106 -5.50 15.54 2.49
C PRO A 106 -4.53 16.48 3.22
N PHE A 107 -4.95 16.94 4.40
CA PHE A 107 -4.11 17.68 5.34
C PHE A 107 -4.02 16.90 6.64
N ILE A 108 -2.80 16.82 7.21
CA ILE A 108 -2.58 16.23 8.53
C ILE A 108 -3.06 17.23 9.58
N LEU A 109 -4.10 16.84 10.32
CA LEU A 109 -4.70 17.62 11.40
C LEU A 109 -4.03 17.33 12.75
N ASP A 110 -3.59 16.09 12.95
CA ASP A 110 -2.94 15.63 14.17
C ASP A 110 -2.13 14.35 13.87
N ARG A 111 -1.14 14.04 14.70
CA ARG A 111 -0.32 12.82 14.61
C ARG A 111 0.19 12.45 16.00
N PHE A 112 -0.01 11.19 16.37
CA PHE A 112 0.41 10.66 17.66
C PHE A 112 0.81 9.18 17.56
N THR A 113 1.57 8.71 18.54
CA THR A 113 1.90 7.29 18.70
C THR A 113 1.23 6.71 19.94
N PHE A 114 0.98 5.42 19.93
CA PHE A 114 0.44 4.69 21.08
C PHE A 114 0.88 3.23 21.05
N HIS A 115 0.87 2.59 22.22
CA HIS A 115 1.21 1.17 22.35
C HIS A 115 -0.06 0.32 22.34
N GLY A 116 -0.14 -0.65 21.44
CA GLY A 116 -1.19 -1.65 21.35
C GLY A 116 -0.68 -3.06 21.70
N PRO A 117 -1.54 -4.09 21.64
CA PRO A 117 -1.14 -5.47 21.89
C PRO A 117 -0.14 -6.01 20.84
N ASN A 118 -0.10 -5.41 19.65
CA ASN A 118 0.74 -5.83 18.53
C ASN A 118 2.00 -4.97 18.33
N GLY A 119 2.27 -4.00 19.21
CA GLY A 119 3.46 -3.16 19.19
C GLY A 119 3.14 -1.66 19.30
N GLU A 120 4.10 -0.83 18.89
CA GLU A 120 3.92 0.62 18.80
C GLU A 120 3.32 1.00 17.44
N HIS A 121 2.25 1.78 17.46
CA HIS A 121 1.52 2.22 16.28
C HIS A 121 1.60 3.74 16.14
N THR A 122 1.74 4.21 14.90
CA THR A 122 1.48 5.62 14.58
C THR A 122 0.05 5.76 14.08
N CYS A 123 -0.65 6.78 14.57
CA CYS A 123 -1.92 7.24 14.01
C CYS A 123 -1.78 8.69 13.57
N TYR A 124 -2.34 8.99 12.41
CA TYR A 124 -2.48 10.36 11.94
C TYR A 124 -3.91 10.64 11.52
N VAL A 125 -4.26 11.92 11.59
CA VAL A 125 -5.65 12.37 11.49
C VAL A 125 -5.81 13.30 10.29
N THR A 126 -6.82 13.05 9.46
CA THR A 126 -7.17 13.91 8.32
C THR A 126 -8.67 14.24 8.32
N ALA A 127 -9.10 15.13 7.43
CA ALA A 127 -10.51 15.27 7.12
C ALA A 127 -11.06 13.94 6.56
N PRO A 128 -12.31 13.56 6.87
CA PRO A 128 -12.92 12.36 6.33
C PRO A 128 -13.33 12.57 4.88
N ALA A 129 -13.41 11.47 4.14
CA ALA A 129 -13.95 11.42 2.80
C ALA A 129 -15.07 10.38 2.73
N ARG A 130 -15.90 10.50 1.69
CA ARG A 130 -16.88 9.50 1.27
C ARG A 130 -16.16 8.36 0.54
N SER A 131 -16.93 7.52 -0.13
CA SER A 131 -16.47 6.41 -0.94
C SER A 131 -15.57 6.80 -2.12
N SER A 132 -14.74 5.85 -2.56
CA SER A 132 -13.90 5.95 -3.75
C SER A 132 -14.70 5.91 -5.05
N LEU A 133 -14.20 6.53 -6.12
CA LEU A 133 -14.84 6.47 -7.43
C LEU A 133 -15.00 5.03 -7.95
N SER A 134 -14.11 4.10 -7.56
CA SER A 134 -14.25 2.67 -7.86
C SER A 134 -15.52 2.12 -7.22
N THR A 135 -15.67 2.30 -5.92
CA THR A 135 -16.81 1.75 -5.20
C THR A 135 -18.14 2.40 -5.64
N LEU A 136 -18.13 3.68 -6.05
CA LEU A 136 -19.32 4.31 -6.64
C LEU A 136 -19.73 3.66 -7.96
N LYS A 137 -18.76 3.21 -8.77
CA LYS A 137 -19.03 2.44 -9.98
C LYS A 137 -19.55 1.05 -9.65
N ASP A 138 -19.03 0.40 -8.61
CA ASP A 138 -19.47 -0.94 -8.23
C ASP A 138 -20.89 -0.94 -7.64
N GLY A 139 -21.30 0.16 -7.00
CA GLY A 139 -22.69 0.42 -6.61
C GLY A 139 -23.62 0.83 -7.76
N SER A 140 -23.14 0.88 -9.00
CA SER A 140 -23.90 1.25 -10.19
C SER A 140 -24.07 0.07 -11.14
N TRP A 141 -25.27 -0.11 -11.66
CA TRP A 141 -25.54 -1.13 -12.68
C TRP A 141 -24.94 -0.76 -14.05
N ILE A 142 -24.71 0.53 -14.33
CA ILE A 142 -24.04 0.97 -15.56
C ILE A 142 -22.53 1.20 -15.40
N ARG A 143 -22.05 1.39 -14.15
CA ARG A 143 -20.64 1.68 -13.82
C ARG A 143 -20.09 2.96 -14.50
N LEU A 144 -20.99 3.86 -14.91
CA LEU A 144 -20.68 5.11 -15.60
C LEU A 144 -21.17 6.31 -14.77
N PHE A 145 -20.41 7.39 -14.81
CA PHE A 145 -20.83 8.70 -14.31
C PHE A 145 -21.55 9.47 -15.42
N GLN A 146 -22.40 10.43 -15.02
CA GLN A 146 -22.91 11.45 -15.95
C GLN A 146 -21.74 12.18 -16.62
N LEU A 147 -21.90 12.56 -17.88
CA LEU A 147 -20.78 13.06 -18.70
C LEU A 147 -20.15 14.35 -18.15
N ASP A 148 -20.97 15.25 -17.64
CA ASP A 148 -20.55 16.49 -16.97
C ASP A 148 -19.78 16.21 -15.67
N VAL A 149 -20.26 15.25 -14.87
CA VAL A 149 -19.59 14.77 -13.66
C VAL A 149 -18.25 14.14 -13.99
N ALA A 150 -18.19 13.23 -14.96
CA ALA A 150 -16.95 12.58 -15.38
C ALA A 150 -15.89 13.60 -15.84
N ARG A 151 -16.29 14.61 -16.62
CA ARG A 151 -15.39 15.71 -17.03
C ARG A 151 -14.88 16.50 -15.85
N SER A 152 -15.75 16.82 -14.88
CA SER A 152 -15.37 17.53 -13.66
C SER A 152 -14.38 16.73 -12.81
N LEU A 153 -14.63 15.43 -12.60
CA LEU A 153 -13.75 14.55 -11.86
C LEU A 153 -12.37 14.43 -12.52
N ALA A 154 -12.33 14.27 -13.85
CA ALA A 154 -11.08 14.20 -14.61
C ALA A 154 -10.29 15.51 -14.55
N ALA A 155 -10.96 16.66 -14.72
CA ALA A 155 -10.31 17.97 -14.62
C ALA A 155 -9.71 18.20 -13.23
N GLN A 156 -10.43 17.82 -12.17
CA GLN A 156 -9.91 17.90 -10.81
C GLN A 156 -8.71 16.97 -10.60
N LEU A 157 -8.77 15.73 -11.07
CA LEU A 157 -7.64 14.80 -10.96
C LEU A 157 -6.38 15.37 -11.62
N VAL A 158 -6.50 15.95 -12.82
CA VAL A 158 -5.38 16.60 -13.50
C VAL A 158 -4.79 17.74 -12.66
N LEU A 159 -5.62 18.58 -12.04
CA LEU A 159 -5.16 19.67 -11.16
C LEU A 159 -4.44 19.14 -9.91
N ALA A 160 -4.96 18.08 -9.28
CA ALA A 160 -4.33 17.46 -8.12
C ALA A 160 -2.95 16.88 -8.49
N VAL A 161 -2.87 16.16 -9.61
CA VAL A 161 -1.63 15.54 -10.09
C VAL A 161 -0.61 16.59 -10.53
N ASP A 162 -1.03 17.63 -11.26
CA ASP A 162 -0.18 18.76 -11.63
C ASP A 162 0.43 19.42 -10.39
N TYR A 163 -0.37 19.66 -9.34
CA TYR A 163 0.13 20.19 -8.07
C TYR A 163 1.15 19.26 -7.41
N VAL A 164 0.84 17.95 -7.29
CA VAL A 164 1.76 16.95 -6.71
C VAL A 164 3.10 16.94 -7.46
N HIS A 165 3.05 16.95 -8.81
CA HIS A 165 4.24 17.00 -9.65
C HIS A 165 5.01 18.30 -9.52
N ALA A 166 4.33 19.45 -9.43
CA ALA A 166 4.96 20.75 -9.22
C ALA A 166 5.70 20.84 -7.87
N GLN A 167 5.27 20.07 -6.87
CA GLN A 167 5.98 19.92 -5.59
C GLN A 167 7.14 18.90 -5.64
N GLY A 168 7.40 18.28 -6.79
CA GLY A 168 8.47 17.30 -6.98
C GLY A 168 8.14 15.90 -6.48
N PHE A 169 6.86 15.59 -6.25
CA PHE A 169 6.40 14.27 -5.84
C PHE A 169 5.69 13.57 -7.00
N VAL A 170 5.63 12.25 -6.94
CA VAL A 170 4.80 11.40 -7.80
C VAL A 170 3.96 10.53 -6.90
N HIS A 171 2.64 10.45 -7.14
CA HIS A 171 1.74 9.66 -6.28
C HIS A 171 2.08 8.17 -6.30
N GLY A 172 2.42 7.62 -7.47
CA GLY A 172 2.87 6.23 -7.62
C GLY A 172 1.78 5.15 -7.67
N ASP A 173 0.52 5.49 -7.38
CA ASP A 173 -0.59 4.52 -7.35
C ASP A 173 -1.95 5.17 -7.70
N LEU A 174 -2.02 5.79 -8.89
CA LEU A 174 -3.23 6.48 -9.35
C LEU A 174 -4.23 5.49 -9.96
N HIS A 175 -5.31 5.22 -9.24
CA HIS A 175 -6.48 4.50 -9.74
C HIS A 175 -7.77 5.01 -9.07
N LEU A 176 -8.93 4.57 -9.56
CA LEU A 176 -10.24 5.06 -9.06
C LEU A 176 -10.52 4.72 -7.60
N GLY A 177 -9.77 3.80 -6.99
CA GLY A 177 -9.86 3.46 -5.57
C GLY A 177 -9.22 4.51 -4.66
N ASN A 178 -8.20 5.20 -5.17
CA ASN A 178 -7.46 6.25 -4.45
C ASN A 178 -8.02 7.65 -4.71
N ILE A 179 -9.15 7.76 -5.42
CA ILE A 179 -9.85 9.01 -5.66
C ILE A 179 -11.17 8.96 -4.90
N LEU A 180 -11.26 9.71 -3.80
CA LEU A 180 -12.42 9.74 -2.91
C LEU A 180 -13.29 10.96 -3.19
N LEU A 181 -14.60 10.88 -2.90
CA LEU A 181 -15.44 12.08 -2.87
C LEU A 181 -15.38 12.75 -1.50
N LYS A 182 -15.36 14.07 -1.46
CA LYS A 182 -15.42 14.82 -0.20
C LYS A 182 -16.78 14.69 0.48
N VAL A 183 -16.79 14.75 1.81
CA VAL A 183 -18.02 14.88 2.59
C VAL A 183 -18.65 16.27 2.38
N PRO A 184 -19.99 16.40 2.47
CA PRO A 184 -20.65 17.71 2.43
C PRO A 184 -20.30 18.55 3.67
N SER A 185 -20.44 19.88 3.58
CA SER A 185 -20.15 20.77 4.71
C SER A 185 -21.04 20.54 5.93
N SER A 186 -22.25 20.02 5.73
CA SER A 186 -23.18 19.67 6.81
C SER A 186 -22.86 18.32 7.48
N PHE A 187 -21.79 17.64 7.09
CA PHE A 187 -21.47 16.31 7.63
C PHE A 187 -21.14 16.35 9.12
N ASP A 188 -20.46 17.41 9.57
CA ASP A 188 -20.11 17.61 10.98
C ASP A 188 -21.32 17.87 11.89
N GLU A 189 -22.46 18.27 11.31
CA GLU A 189 -23.71 18.55 12.01
C GLU A 189 -24.46 17.28 12.42
N LEU A 190 -24.15 16.14 11.79
CA LEU A 190 -24.78 14.86 12.10
C LEU A 190 -24.31 14.37 13.47
N SER A 191 -25.25 13.94 14.31
CA SER A 191 -24.92 13.08 15.44
C SER A 191 -24.53 11.68 14.95
N PRO A 192 -23.81 10.88 15.75
CA PRO A 192 -23.52 9.48 15.41
C PRO A 192 -24.79 8.67 15.09
N GLU A 193 -25.88 8.92 15.81
CA GLU A 193 -27.16 8.25 15.60
C GLU A 193 -27.77 8.64 14.25
N GLN A 194 -27.76 9.93 13.91
CA GLN A 194 -28.23 10.41 12.60
C GLN A 194 -27.33 9.92 11.45
N LEU A 195 -26.04 9.76 11.71
CA LEU A 195 -25.10 9.17 10.76
C LEU A 195 -25.46 7.71 10.48
N TYR A 196 -25.78 6.93 11.52
CA TYR A 196 -26.21 5.54 11.38
C TYR A 196 -27.59 5.41 10.73
N GLU A 197 -28.55 6.29 11.05
CA GLU A 197 -29.85 6.33 10.35
C GLU A 197 -29.67 6.55 8.85
N ARG A 198 -28.68 7.35 8.47
CA ARG A 198 -28.45 7.72 7.07
C ARG A 198 -27.62 6.71 6.28
N TYR A 199 -26.61 6.11 6.90
CA TYR A 199 -25.60 5.29 6.20
C TYR A 199 -25.51 3.84 6.71
N GLY A 200 -26.28 3.50 7.74
CA GLY A 200 -26.21 2.22 8.43
C GLY A 200 -25.32 2.27 9.68
N PRO A 201 -25.66 1.52 10.74
CA PRO A 201 -24.75 1.28 11.86
C PRO A 201 -23.64 0.31 11.44
N PRO A 202 -22.51 0.24 12.19
CA PRO A 202 -21.48 -0.75 11.95
C PRO A 202 -22.01 -2.16 12.20
N GLU A 203 -21.86 -3.03 11.20
CA GLU A 203 -22.07 -4.47 11.33
C GLU A 203 -20.84 -5.08 12.02
N LEU A 204 -21.08 -5.81 13.12
CA LEU A 204 -20.05 -6.38 13.98
C LEU A 204 -20.05 -7.90 13.81
N ASP A 205 -19.30 -8.38 12.83
CA ASP A 205 -19.22 -9.82 12.53
C ASP A 205 -18.20 -10.49 13.46
N PRO A 206 -18.57 -11.53 14.21
CA PRO A 206 -17.66 -12.16 15.16
C PRO A 206 -16.46 -12.77 14.44
N VAL A 207 -15.26 -12.57 14.99
CA VAL A 207 -14.07 -13.28 14.52
C VAL A 207 -14.06 -14.66 15.15
N ILE A 208 -14.10 -15.69 14.31
CA ILE A 208 -14.13 -17.09 14.72
C ILE A 208 -12.83 -17.75 14.29
N HIS A 209 -12.11 -18.34 15.25
CA HIS A 209 -10.94 -19.16 14.95
C HIS A 209 -11.41 -20.52 14.42
N LEU A 210 -10.89 -20.99 13.27
CA LEU A 210 -11.38 -22.20 12.60
C LEU A 210 -11.23 -23.48 13.44
N ASP A 211 -10.21 -23.52 14.30
CA ASP A 211 -10.02 -24.62 15.26
C ASP A 211 -10.72 -24.39 16.62
N ASP A 212 -11.67 -23.44 16.73
CA ASP A 212 -12.41 -23.08 17.96
C ASP A 212 -11.52 -22.63 19.15
N ASN A 213 -10.27 -22.25 18.89
CA ASN A 213 -9.35 -21.73 19.90
C ASN A 213 -9.75 -20.32 20.36
N PRO A 214 -9.44 -19.92 21.61
CA PRO A 214 -9.65 -18.55 22.05
C PRO A 214 -8.80 -17.56 21.23
N LEU A 215 -9.38 -16.41 20.90
CA LEU A 215 -8.69 -15.36 20.16
C LEU A 215 -7.53 -14.79 20.99
N PRO A 216 -6.33 -14.62 20.41
CA PRO A 216 -5.23 -13.99 21.11
C PRO A 216 -5.51 -12.48 21.32
N PRO A 217 -4.88 -11.83 22.33
CA PRO A 217 -5.15 -10.42 22.64
C PRO A 217 -4.87 -9.43 21.51
N GLY A 218 -4.09 -9.83 20.51
CA GLY A 218 -3.75 -9.03 19.33
C GLY A 218 -4.82 -9.00 18.25
N VAL A 219 -5.85 -9.85 18.33
CA VAL A 219 -6.89 -10.05 17.31
C VAL A 219 -8.21 -9.48 17.82
N PRO A 220 -8.96 -8.71 17.00
CA PRO A 220 -10.22 -8.15 17.44
C PRO A 220 -11.27 -9.25 17.62
N SER A 221 -12.22 -9.04 18.53
CA SER A 221 -13.33 -9.98 18.75
C SER A 221 -14.37 -9.98 17.63
N TYR A 222 -14.37 -8.93 16.80
CA TYR A 222 -15.26 -8.79 15.65
C TYR A 222 -14.57 -8.02 14.51
N GLY A 223 -14.90 -8.36 13.28
CA GLY A 223 -14.63 -7.56 12.10
C GLY A 223 -15.69 -6.47 11.94
N VAL A 224 -15.30 -5.37 11.29
CA VAL A 224 -16.22 -4.29 10.89
C VAL A 224 -16.00 -4.04 9.42
N ALA A 225 -17.06 -4.11 8.61
CA ALA A 225 -17.01 -3.74 7.21
C ALA A 225 -16.93 -2.20 7.05
N PRO A 226 -16.25 -1.67 6.02
CA PRO A 226 -16.22 -0.24 5.72
C PRO A 226 -17.62 0.33 5.46
N ILE A 227 -17.91 1.50 6.01
CA ILE A 227 -19.18 2.20 5.78
C ILE A 227 -19.38 2.57 4.32
N TRP A 228 -20.57 2.32 3.79
CA TRP A 228 -20.95 2.79 2.46
C TRP A 228 -21.51 4.22 2.49
N MET A 229 -20.63 5.22 2.31
CA MET A 229 -21.03 6.64 2.21
C MET A 229 -21.23 7.12 0.75
N GLY A 230 -21.56 6.19 -0.14
CA GLY A 230 -21.66 6.46 -1.58
C GLY A 230 -23.08 6.56 -2.11
N LYS A 231 -23.16 6.67 -3.43
CA LYS A 231 -24.36 6.40 -4.22
C LYS A 231 -23.90 5.87 -5.58
N ALA A 232 -24.81 5.24 -6.32
CA ALA A 232 -24.50 4.77 -7.67
C ALA A 232 -23.90 5.89 -8.53
N SER A 233 -22.86 5.60 -9.31
CA SER A 233 -22.10 6.58 -10.09
C SER A 233 -22.96 7.49 -10.98
N GLU A 234 -24.06 6.98 -11.52
CA GLU A 234 -25.01 7.72 -12.37
C GLU A 234 -25.85 8.75 -11.61
N ASN A 235 -25.92 8.63 -10.28
CA ASN A 235 -26.70 9.50 -9.41
C ASN A 235 -25.84 10.59 -8.74
N VAL A 236 -24.51 10.58 -8.96
CA VAL A 236 -23.63 11.65 -8.49
C VAL A 236 -23.95 12.93 -9.22
N THR A 237 -24.17 14.01 -8.47
CA THR A 237 -24.42 15.33 -9.05
C THR A 237 -23.11 16.10 -9.20
N LEU A 238 -23.10 17.08 -10.10
CA LEU A 238 -21.94 17.94 -10.30
C LEU A 238 -21.53 18.70 -9.02
N ALA A 239 -22.48 19.06 -8.15
CA ALA A 239 -22.21 19.76 -6.89
C ALA A 239 -21.45 18.88 -5.87
N GLU A 240 -21.64 17.57 -5.93
CA GLU A 240 -20.98 16.58 -5.08
C GLU A 240 -19.66 16.06 -5.67
N ALA A 241 -19.43 16.30 -6.96
CA ALA A 241 -18.21 15.89 -7.66
C ALA A 241 -17.02 16.75 -7.19
N LYS A 242 -16.58 16.56 -5.94
CA LYS A 242 -15.42 17.19 -5.34
C LYS A 242 -14.50 16.09 -4.83
N ILE A 243 -13.32 15.95 -5.43
CA ILE A 243 -12.43 14.84 -5.11
C ILE A 243 -11.48 15.16 -3.95
N LEU A 244 -11.03 14.10 -3.30
CA LEU A 244 -9.86 14.05 -2.44
C LEU A 244 -8.97 12.91 -2.96
N LEU A 245 -7.74 13.21 -3.34
CA LEU A 245 -6.75 12.22 -3.74
C LEU A 245 -6.11 11.64 -2.48
N SER A 246 -6.24 10.34 -2.26
CA SER A 246 -5.80 9.66 -1.04
C SER A 246 -4.74 8.62 -1.34
N ASP A 247 -4.13 8.09 -0.27
CA ASP A 247 -3.19 6.98 -0.30
C ASP A 247 -1.86 7.31 -0.97
N PHE A 248 -1.09 8.18 -0.29
CA PHE A 248 0.29 8.49 -0.66
C PHE A 248 1.28 7.47 -0.07
N GLU A 249 0.81 6.35 0.48
CA GLU A 249 1.64 5.18 0.73
C GLU A 249 2.09 4.67 -0.64
N GLY A 250 3.30 5.08 -1.06
CA GLY A 250 3.78 4.76 -2.39
C GLY A 250 3.72 3.26 -2.64
N GLY A 251 3.04 2.83 -3.71
CA GLY A 251 3.03 1.44 -4.20
C GLY A 251 4.41 0.94 -4.68
N PHE A 252 5.47 1.68 -4.36
CA PHE A 252 6.82 1.36 -4.70
C PHE A 252 7.39 0.35 -3.71
N LEU A 253 7.70 -0.84 -4.22
CA LEU A 253 8.55 -1.82 -3.55
C LEU A 253 9.97 -1.25 -3.41
N ASN A 254 10.49 -1.21 -2.19
CA ASN A 254 11.85 -0.72 -1.95
C ASN A 254 12.85 -1.89 -1.96
N GLY A 255 13.78 -1.87 -2.92
CA GLY A 255 14.99 -2.69 -2.88
C GLY A 255 16.16 -1.91 -2.26
N SER A 256 17.25 -2.63 -1.95
CA SER A 256 18.46 -2.03 -1.37
C SER A 256 19.02 -0.88 -2.21
N TYR A 257 18.98 -1.00 -3.54
CA TYR A 257 19.50 -0.01 -4.50
C TYR A 257 18.48 0.54 -5.49
N ASN A 258 17.26 -0.01 -5.50
CA ASN A 258 16.25 0.30 -6.51
C ASN A 258 14.92 0.66 -5.86
N LEU A 259 14.27 1.69 -6.36
CA LEU A 259 12.84 1.94 -6.18
C LEU A 259 12.12 1.12 -7.24
N CYS A 260 11.17 0.29 -6.85
CA CYS A 260 10.52 -0.63 -7.77
C CYS A 260 9.01 -0.38 -7.82
N GLN A 261 8.39 -0.28 -8.99
CA GLN A 261 6.93 -0.21 -9.14
C GLN A 261 6.44 -1.49 -9.79
N ARG A 262 5.47 -2.17 -9.18
CA ARG A 262 4.81 -3.33 -9.79
C ARG A 262 3.66 -2.86 -10.68
N PHE A 263 3.56 -3.43 -11.87
CA PHE A 263 2.43 -3.29 -12.77
C PHE A 263 1.71 -4.62 -12.87
N ILE A 264 0.38 -4.61 -12.81
CA ILE A 264 -0.47 -5.77 -13.04
C ILE A 264 -1.36 -5.42 -14.23
N PHE A 265 -1.31 -6.25 -15.27
CA PHE A 265 -2.10 -6.07 -16.49
C PHE A 265 -3.42 -6.85 -16.39
N ASP A 266 -4.37 -6.53 -17.26
CA ASP A 266 -5.72 -7.14 -17.27
C ASP A 266 -5.70 -8.66 -17.48
N ASP A 267 -4.63 -9.21 -18.05
CA ASP A 267 -4.39 -10.64 -18.25
C ASP A 267 -3.67 -11.31 -17.06
N GLU A 268 -3.61 -10.64 -15.92
CA GLU A 268 -2.90 -11.02 -14.69
C GLU A 268 -1.36 -11.09 -14.81
N THR A 269 -0.80 -10.74 -15.97
CA THR A 269 0.64 -10.59 -16.14
C THR A 269 1.14 -9.51 -15.17
N SER A 270 2.28 -9.76 -14.52
CA SER A 270 2.88 -8.82 -13.59
C SER A 270 4.29 -8.46 -14.00
N TRP A 271 4.57 -7.18 -14.17
CA TRP A 271 5.92 -6.64 -14.41
C TRP A 271 6.38 -5.78 -13.23
N VAL A 272 7.68 -5.56 -13.15
CA VAL A 272 8.28 -4.62 -12.21
C VAL A 272 9.20 -3.66 -12.94
N LEU A 273 8.95 -2.37 -12.76
CA LEU A 273 9.87 -1.29 -13.12
C LEU A 273 10.83 -1.08 -11.96
N ARG A 274 12.11 -0.96 -12.24
CA ARG A 274 13.17 -0.65 -11.27
C ARG A 274 13.85 0.64 -11.70
N LEU A 275 13.94 1.58 -10.78
CA LEU A 275 14.62 2.86 -10.91
C LEU A 275 15.75 2.90 -9.86
N PRO A 276 17.01 3.22 -10.23
CA PRO A 276 18.07 3.37 -9.25
C PRO A 276 17.75 4.44 -8.22
N ARG A 277 17.94 4.12 -6.93
CA ARG A 277 17.70 5.08 -5.84
C ARG A 277 18.84 6.09 -5.80
N VAL A 278 18.51 7.37 -5.99
CA VAL A 278 19.49 8.49 -5.97
C VAL A 278 20.27 8.57 -4.66
N SER A 279 19.68 8.13 -3.54
CA SER A 279 20.34 8.08 -2.23
C SER A 279 21.41 6.98 -2.10
N SER A 280 21.30 5.92 -2.91
CA SER A 280 22.12 4.70 -2.78
C SER A 280 23.04 4.47 -3.98
N VAL A 281 22.75 5.12 -5.11
CA VAL A 281 23.49 4.99 -6.36
C VAL A 281 23.86 6.39 -6.83
N SER A 282 25.16 6.62 -7.04
CA SER A 282 25.63 7.88 -7.60
C SER A 282 25.02 8.09 -8.99
N PRO A 283 24.46 9.29 -9.29
CA PRO A 283 23.91 9.60 -10.61
C PRO A 283 24.89 9.34 -11.76
N ARG A 284 26.21 9.47 -11.51
CA ARG A 284 27.27 9.22 -12.49
C ARG A 284 27.31 7.77 -12.99
N TYR A 285 26.90 6.80 -12.16
CA TYR A 285 26.98 5.36 -12.44
C TYR A 285 25.60 4.70 -12.58
N ALA A 286 24.52 5.49 -12.56
CA ALA A 286 23.17 4.95 -12.59
C ALA A 286 22.87 4.20 -13.90
N ASP A 287 23.31 4.75 -15.04
CA ASP A 287 23.18 4.13 -16.35
C ASP A 287 23.96 2.81 -16.41
N GLU A 288 25.25 2.85 -16.02
CA GLU A 288 26.13 1.68 -16.00
C GLU A 288 25.54 0.55 -15.16
N LYS A 289 25.02 0.87 -13.96
CA LYS A 289 24.37 -0.10 -13.09
C LYS A 289 23.21 -0.82 -13.78
N ILE A 290 22.33 -0.09 -14.47
CA ILE A 290 21.15 -0.66 -15.12
C ILE A 290 21.54 -1.57 -16.28
N ILE A 291 22.53 -1.17 -17.09
CA ILE A 291 23.06 -1.99 -18.19
C ILE A 291 23.69 -3.27 -17.65
N MET A 292 24.54 -3.16 -16.63
CA MET A 292 25.19 -4.31 -15.97
C MET A 292 24.15 -5.32 -15.49
N GLU A 293 23.07 -4.83 -14.88
CA GLU A 293 21.99 -5.68 -14.36
C GLU A 293 21.21 -6.36 -15.50
N ALA A 294 20.84 -5.61 -16.55
CA ALA A 294 20.14 -6.16 -17.70
C ALA A 294 20.96 -7.23 -18.44
N GLU A 295 22.23 -6.96 -18.69
CA GLU A 295 23.14 -7.88 -19.40
C GLU A 295 23.48 -9.11 -18.55
N ALA A 296 23.69 -8.94 -17.24
CA ALA A 296 23.91 -10.07 -16.33
C ALA A 296 22.68 -11.00 -16.31
N LEU A 297 21.46 -10.45 -16.21
CA LEU A 297 20.22 -11.24 -16.26
C LEU A 297 20.09 -11.99 -17.59
N HIS A 298 20.42 -11.34 -18.71
CA HIS A 298 20.40 -11.96 -20.02
C HIS A 298 21.40 -13.12 -20.11
N LEU A 299 22.64 -12.91 -19.67
CA LEU A 299 23.69 -13.91 -19.68
C LEU A 299 23.35 -15.12 -18.82
N ILE A 300 22.90 -14.89 -17.57
CA ILE A 300 22.52 -15.95 -16.64
C ILE A 300 21.40 -16.79 -17.26
N ARG A 301 20.37 -16.14 -17.84
CA ARG A 301 19.26 -16.84 -18.51
C ARG A 301 19.72 -17.71 -19.67
N GLN A 302 20.69 -17.24 -20.45
CA GLN A 302 21.17 -17.97 -21.63
C GLN A 302 22.08 -19.14 -21.28
N ARG A 303 22.89 -19.01 -20.23
CA ARG A 303 23.98 -19.95 -19.93
C ARG A 303 23.71 -20.87 -18.75
N THR A 304 22.63 -20.66 -18.01
CA THR A 304 22.30 -21.44 -16.83
C THR A 304 20.83 -21.84 -16.83
N SER A 305 20.47 -22.77 -15.96
CA SER A 305 19.10 -23.14 -15.65
C SER A 305 18.48 -22.29 -14.53
N ILE A 306 19.24 -21.31 -14.01
CA ILE A 306 18.80 -20.46 -12.90
C ILE A 306 17.57 -19.66 -13.33
N PRO A 307 16.46 -19.72 -12.56
CA PRO A 307 15.25 -19.00 -12.90
C PRO A 307 15.44 -17.50 -12.61
N VAL A 308 15.82 -16.75 -13.64
CA VAL A 308 15.93 -15.29 -13.62
C VAL A 308 14.79 -14.62 -14.40
N PRO A 309 14.34 -13.41 -13.99
CA PRO A 309 13.22 -12.73 -14.62
C PRO A 309 13.57 -12.31 -16.05
N VAL A 310 12.57 -12.28 -16.95
CA VAL A 310 12.79 -11.80 -18.31
C VAL A 310 12.78 -10.27 -18.32
N VAL A 311 13.87 -9.69 -18.80
CA VAL A 311 13.95 -8.25 -19.09
C VAL A 311 13.06 -7.93 -20.29
N LYS A 312 12.10 -7.02 -20.12
CA LYS A 312 11.18 -6.55 -21.17
C LYS A 312 11.72 -5.32 -21.88
N ALA A 313 12.27 -4.39 -21.11
CA ALA A 313 12.85 -3.14 -21.62
C ALA A 313 13.82 -2.57 -20.59
N TRP A 314 14.78 -1.76 -21.04
CA TRP A 314 15.62 -0.93 -20.20
C TRP A 314 16.08 0.29 -21.00
N GLY A 315 16.52 1.35 -20.33
CA GLY A 315 16.93 2.57 -21.02
C GLY A 315 17.84 3.48 -20.18
N TYR A 316 18.59 4.32 -20.89
CA TYR A 316 19.50 5.31 -20.31
C TYR A 316 18.75 6.55 -19.84
N SER A 317 19.37 7.26 -18.90
CA SER A 317 18.89 8.54 -18.37
C SER A 317 18.66 9.57 -19.48
N LYS A 318 19.62 9.71 -20.41
CA LYS A 318 19.57 10.68 -21.50
C LYS A 318 18.47 10.40 -22.53
N ASP A 319 18.05 9.14 -22.64
CA ASP A 319 17.06 8.67 -23.61
C ASP A 319 15.67 8.57 -22.96
N ASN A 320 15.55 8.85 -21.66
CA ASN A 320 14.28 8.84 -20.93
C ASN A 320 13.59 10.21 -21.01
N PRO A 321 12.54 10.37 -21.84
CA PRO A 321 11.87 11.65 -22.04
C PRO A 321 11.15 12.17 -20.78
N LEU A 322 10.91 11.31 -19.80
CA LEU A 322 10.27 11.66 -18.54
C LEU A 322 11.26 12.24 -17.52
N GLY A 323 12.57 12.23 -17.81
CA GLY A 323 13.60 12.73 -16.90
C GLY A 323 13.77 11.91 -15.62
N LEU A 324 13.26 10.69 -15.57
CA LEU A 324 13.30 9.81 -14.38
C LEU A 324 14.64 9.07 -14.19
N GLY A 325 15.64 9.35 -15.02
CA GLY A 325 16.91 8.62 -15.04
C GLY A 325 16.81 7.27 -15.78
N PRO A 326 17.74 6.34 -15.56
CA PRO A 326 17.73 5.06 -16.24
C PRO A 326 16.73 4.11 -15.58
N PHE A 327 16.27 3.12 -16.33
CA PHE A 327 15.25 2.19 -15.84
C PHE A 327 15.46 0.77 -16.36
N LEU A 328 14.94 -0.20 -15.59
CA LEU A 328 14.85 -1.61 -15.97
C LEU A 328 13.41 -2.09 -15.77
N LEU A 329 12.80 -2.68 -16.79
CA LEU A 329 11.47 -3.27 -16.75
C LEU A 329 11.60 -4.77 -17.02
N MET A 330 11.05 -5.59 -16.12
CA MET A 330 11.20 -7.05 -16.19
C MET A 330 9.98 -7.78 -15.59
N ASP A 331 9.92 -9.10 -15.78
CA ASP A 331 8.92 -9.94 -15.11
C ASP A 331 8.98 -9.77 -13.58
N PHE A 332 7.82 -9.71 -12.94
CA PHE A 332 7.72 -9.80 -11.49
C PHE A 332 7.82 -11.26 -11.05
N ILE A 333 8.80 -11.59 -10.21
CA ILE A 333 8.93 -12.93 -9.62
C ILE A 333 8.02 -13.00 -8.39
N ARG A 334 7.00 -13.85 -8.46
CA ARG A 334 6.17 -14.18 -7.29
C ARG A 334 6.99 -15.09 -6.36
N GLY A 335 7.16 -14.68 -5.11
CA GLY A 335 7.89 -15.46 -4.12
C GLY A 335 8.02 -14.70 -2.80
N MET A 336 8.52 -15.40 -1.78
CA MET A 336 8.85 -14.82 -0.48
C MET A 336 10.37 -14.65 -0.38
N SER A 337 10.83 -13.55 0.23
CA SER A 337 12.24 -13.37 0.55
C SER A 337 12.69 -14.47 1.52
N LEU A 338 13.83 -15.12 1.25
CA LEU A 338 14.41 -16.08 2.20
C LEU A 338 14.77 -15.42 3.53
N ASP A 339 15.01 -14.11 3.54
CA ASP A 339 15.21 -13.34 4.77
C ASP A 339 13.97 -13.43 5.67
N ASN A 340 12.77 -13.26 5.10
CA ASN A 340 11.50 -13.37 5.84
C ASN A 340 11.21 -14.82 6.28
N VAL A 341 11.69 -15.80 5.50
CA VAL A 341 11.55 -17.21 5.84
C VAL A 341 12.43 -17.54 7.03
N PHE A 342 13.70 -17.15 6.97
CA PHE A 342 14.73 -17.61 7.90
C PHE A 342 14.98 -16.73 9.11
N THR A 343 14.70 -15.44 9.07
CA THR A 343 15.02 -14.52 10.17
C THR A 343 13.76 -14.02 10.85
N ASP A 344 13.81 -13.89 12.18
CA ASP A 344 12.86 -13.04 12.91
C ASP A 344 13.39 -11.61 12.85
N ASP A 345 12.50 -10.69 12.46
CA ASP A 345 12.82 -9.28 12.25
C ASP A 345 13.65 -8.73 13.42
N GLN A 346 14.86 -8.26 13.07
CA GLN A 346 15.87 -7.55 13.89
C GLN A 346 17.05 -8.33 14.48
N SER A 347 17.05 -9.66 14.55
CA SER A 347 18.19 -10.38 15.17
C SER A 347 19.31 -10.76 14.18
N GLY A 348 18.97 -10.91 12.89
CA GLY A 348 19.86 -11.52 11.90
C GLY A 348 20.19 -12.99 12.18
N LEU A 349 19.50 -13.60 13.15
CA LEU A 349 19.65 -15.00 13.52
C LEU A 349 18.57 -15.84 12.83
N LEU A 350 18.91 -17.11 12.56
CA LEU A 350 17.95 -18.09 12.04
C LEU A 350 16.85 -18.34 13.09
N LYS A 351 15.59 -18.40 12.65
CA LYS A 351 14.45 -18.78 13.48
C LYS A 351 14.70 -20.15 14.13
N GLU A 352 14.38 -20.25 15.41
CA GLU A 352 14.64 -21.46 16.20
C GLU A 352 13.82 -22.69 15.75
N ASN A 353 12.71 -22.48 15.03
CA ASN A 353 11.77 -23.53 14.61
C ASN A 353 11.84 -23.87 13.12
N LEU A 354 12.95 -23.59 12.44
CA LEU A 354 13.12 -23.98 11.04
C LEU A 354 13.34 -25.49 10.92
N CYS A 355 12.63 -26.13 10.00
CA CYS A 355 12.85 -27.53 9.69
C CYS A 355 14.22 -27.70 9.01
N ASP A 356 15.02 -28.65 9.50
CA ASP A 356 16.33 -28.99 8.91
C ASP A 356 16.19 -29.35 7.41
N ASP A 357 15.09 -30.00 7.01
CA ASP A 357 14.82 -30.35 5.62
C ASP A 357 14.62 -29.10 4.73
N ASP A 358 13.97 -28.06 5.25
CA ASP A 358 13.77 -26.79 4.52
C ASP A 358 15.09 -26.04 4.36
N ILE A 359 15.90 -26.00 5.42
CA ILE A 359 17.26 -25.46 5.39
C ILE A 359 18.07 -26.21 4.33
N GLU A 360 18.13 -27.55 4.41
CA GLU A 360 18.89 -28.36 3.46
C GLU A 360 18.43 -28.10 2.02
N ARG A 361 17.12 -28.04 1.78
CA ARG A 361 16.54 -27.80 0.46
C ARG A 361 16.98 -26.45 -0.11
N VAL A 362 16.98 -25.38 0.69
CA VAL A 362 17.39 -24.05 0.24
C VAL A 362 18.91 -23.99 0.01
N TYR A 363 19.72 -24.46 0.95
CA TYR A 363 21.17 -24.47 0.79
C TYR A 363 21.60 -25.31 -0.42
N ARG A 364 20.93 -26.44 -0.68
CA ARG A 364 21.17 -27.26 -1.87
C ARG A 364 20.83 -26.53 -3.17
N GLN A 365 19.76 -25.72 -3.20
CA GLN A 365 19.44 -24.88 -4.36
C GLN A 365 20.47 -23.77 -4.55
N MET A 366 20.84 -23.06 -3.48
CA MET A 366 21.87 -22.01 -3.53
C MET A 366 23.21 -22.56 -4.02
N ALA A 367 23.64 -23.73 -3.52
CA ALA A 367 24.87 -24.38 -3.96
C ALA A 367 24.84 -24.73 -5.45
N LYS A 368 23.71 -25.22 -5.97
CA LYS A 368 23.53 -25.46 -7.41
C LYS A 368 23.65 -24.17 -8.23
N PHE A 369 22.98 -23.10 -7.80
CA PHE A 369 23.07 -21.81 -8.47
C PHE A 369 24.50 -21.25 -8.45
N MET A 370 25.20 -21.33 -7.32
CA MET A 370 26.61 -20.93 -7.23
C MET A 370 27.49 -21.74 -8.18
N LEU A 371 27.26 -23.05 -8.29
CA LEU A 371 28.01 -23.92 -9.20
C LEU A 371 27.77 -23.55 -10.66
N GLU A 372 26.51 -23.30 -11.06
CA GLU A 372 26.17 -22.88 -12.42
C GLU A 372 26.77 -21.51 -12.76
N LEU A 373 26.70 -20.55 -11.84
CA LEU A 373 27.32 -19.23 -12.03
C LEU A 373 28.84 -19.35 -12.15
N PHE A 374 29.49 -20.19 -11.34
CA PHE A 374 30.93 -20.43 -11.40
C PHE A 374 31.37 -21.02 -12.75
N GLN A 375 30.51 -21.80 -13.41
CA GLN A 375 30.82 -22.37 -14.72
C GLN A 375 30.82 -21.33 -15.85
N ILE A 376 30.27 -20.12 -15.61
CA ILE A 376 30.35 -19.00 -16.56
C ILE A 376 31.77 -18.44 -16.54
N ASN A 377 32.58 -18.88 -17.51
CA ASN A 377 33.97 -18.43 -17.66
C ASN A 377 34.10 -17.35 -18.74
N PHE A 378 35.04 -16.44 -18.49
CA PHE A 378 35.46 -15.39 -19.42
C PHE A 378 36.97 -15.46 -19.63
N ASP A 379 37.43 -15.02 -20.79
CA ASP A 379 38.84 -15.00 -21.19
C ASP A 379 39.60 -13.79 -20.60
N LYS A 380 38.90 -12.83 -20.00
CA LYS A 380 39.44 -11.61 -19.40
C LYS A 380 38.76 -11.29 -18.07
N ILE A 381 39.48 -10.59 -17.20
CA ILE A 381 38.94 -10.01 -15.97
C ILE A 381 38.23 -8.70 -16.33
N GLY A 382 36.98 -8.54 -15.91
CA GLY A 382 36.17 -7.36 -16.22
C GLY A 382 34.73 -7.46 -15.72
N SER A 383 33.87 -6.59 -16.24
CA SER A 383 32.42 -6.59 -16.00
C SER A 383 31.66 -6.91 -17.29
N ILE A 384 30.43 -7.41 -17.17
CA ILE A 384 29.64 -7.97 -18.29
C ILE A 384 29.29 -6.94 -19.40
N PRO A 385 29.24 -5.61 -19.19
CA PRO A 385 29.07 -4.66 -20.29
C PRO A 385 30.37 -4.03 -20.80
N ASN A 386 31.56 -4.49 -20.38
CA ASN A 386 32.86 -3.95 -20.82
C ASN A 386 33.43 -4.62 -22.08
#